data_AF-A0A915DG30-F1
#
_entry.id   AF-A0A915DG30-F1
#
_cell.length_a   1.000
_cell.length_b   1.000
_cell.length_c   1.000
_cell.angle_alpha   90.00
_cell.angle_beta   90.00
_cell.angle_gamma   90.00
#
_symmetry.space_group_name_H-M   'P 1'
#
loop_
_entity.id
_entity.type
_entity.pdbx_description
1 polymer ?
#
loop_
_entity_poly.entity_id
_entity_poly.type
_entity_poly.pdbx_seq_one_letter_code
_entity_poly.pdbx_strand_id
1 'polypeptide(L)'
;MKSTVINTSKEMTAFSDFPPPAEFANFMHNRKMLDYLTSYAHHFDLHKHIKFRCRVLNVERSSNYKDTGTWMVTHTNLVTGCTSTDQFDGVLLCTGHHTQPFFPSPWPGQQSFKGVITHAHSYKDHRGFEDNVVAVVGVGNSGVDIAVELSRISKQYQSYEDIP
;
A
#
# COMPACT_ATOMS: atom_id res chain seq x y z
N MET A 1 8.07 -0.65 -2.22
CA MET A 1 9.52 -0.70 -2.53
C MET A 1 9.74 0.08 -3.81
N LYS A 2 10.92 0.67 -4.02
CA LYS A 2 11.18 1.50 -5.21
C LYS A 2 11.17 0.68 -6.50
N SER A 3 11.62 -0.57 -6.43
CA SER A 3 11.76 -1.54 -7.51
C SER A 3 10.46 -2.26 -7.91
N THR A 4 9.36 -2.08 -7.17
CA THR A 4 8.12 -2.86 -7.38
C THR A 4 7.59 -2.73 -8.81
N VAL A 5 7.36 -3.88 -9.43
CA VAL A 5 6.61 -4.06 -10.70
C VAL A 5 5.31 -4.80 -10.41
N ILE A 6 4.26 -4.58 -11.21
CA ILE A 6 3.04 -5.39 -11.10
C ILE A 6 3.37 -6.86 -11.43
N ASN A 7 2.73 -7.80 -10.72
CA ASN A 7 2.89 -9.24 -10.92
C ASN A 7 1.77 -9.86 -11.77
N THR A 8 0.87 -9.02 -12.30
CA THR A 8 -0.19 -9.37 -13.24
C THR A 8 0.04 -8.60 -14.54
N SER A 9 -0.33 -9.18 -15.68
CA SER A 9 -0.18 -8.53 -16.99
C SER A 9 -1.06 -7.28 -17.07
N LYS A 10 -0.57 -6.22 -17.74
CA LYS A 10 -1.29 -4.95 -17.93
C LYS A 10 -2.70 -5.12 -18.49
N GLU A 11 -2.90 -6.12 -19.37
CA GLU A 11 -4.21 -6.43 -19.97
C GLU A 11 -5.20 -7.04 -18.97
N MET A 12 -4.68 -7.72 -17.94
CA MET A 12 -5.49 -8.35 -16.88
C MET A 12 -5.74 -7.41 -15.69
N THR A 13 -4.90 -6.39 -15.51
CA THR A 13 -5.02 -5.39 -14.44
C THR A 13 -5.82 -4.16 -14.87
N ALA A 14 -6.07 -4.00 -16.16
CA ALA A 14 -6.74 -2.83 -16.73
C ALA A 14 -8.18 -2.65 -16.21
N PHE A 15 -8.62 -1.40 -16.09
CA PHE A 15 -10.04 -1.09 -16.13
C PHE A 15 -10.62 -1.52 -17.48
N SER A 16 -11.80 -2.14 -17.45
CA SER A 16 -12.43 -2.81 -18.59
C SER A 16 -12.68 -1.90 -19.80
N ASP A 17 -12.82 -0.61 -19.57
CA ASP A 17 -13.16 0.44 -20.53
C ASP A 17 -11.99 1.39 -20.82
N PHE A 18 -10.81 1.13 -20.24
CA PHE A 18 -9.64 1.99 -20.39
C PHE A 18 -8.34 1.19 -20.36
N PRO A 19 -7.94 0.57 -21.48
CA PRO A 19 -6.72 -0.21 -21.54
C PRO A 19 -5.45 0.66 -21.39
N PRO A 20 -4.37 0.16 -20.76
CA PRO A 20 -3.09 0.84 -20.72
C PRO A 20 -2.49 1.03 -22.13
N PRO A 21 -1.65 2.05 -22.36
CA PRO A 21 -1.00 2.27 -23.65
C PRO A 21 -0.24 1.04 -24.17
N ALA A 22 -0.25 0.84 -25.49
CA ALA A 22 0.35 -0.33 -26.14
C ALA A 22 1.86 -0.44 -25.87
N GLU A 23 2.54 0.69 -25.78
CA GLU A 23 3.98 0.82 -25.51
C GLU A 23 4.37 0.54 -24.05
N PHE A 24 3.42 0.50 -23.12
CA PHE A 24 3.73 0.14 -21.73
C PHE A 24 4.10 -1.36 -21.66
N ALA A 25 5.10 -1.68 -20.84
CA ALA A 25 5.50 -3.07 -20.62
C ALA A 25 4.34 -3.88 -20.02
N ASN A 26 4.24 -5.17 -20.39
CA ASN A 26 3.21 -6.07 -19.84
C ASN A 26 3.25 -6.12 -18.31
N PHE A 27 4.44 -6.05 -17.70
CA PHE A 27 4.63 -5.91 -16.27
C PHE A 27 5.20 -4.51 -15.98
N MET A 28 4.31 -3.58 -15.67
CA MET A 28 4.64 -2.18 -15.44
C MET A 28 5.34 -1.95 -14.10
N HIS A 29 6.37 -1.11 -14.10
CA HIS A 29 6.94 -0.53 -12.88
C HIS A 29 5.89 0.32 -12.15
N ASN A 30 5.95 0.40 -10.81
CA ASN A 30 4.98 1.14 -9.98
C ASN A 30 4.67 2.57 -10.49
N ARG A 31 5.69 3.32 -10.91
CA ARG A 31 5.54 4.65 -11.56
C ARG A 31 4.68 4.63 -12.82
N LYS A 32 4.83 3.63 -13.68
CA LYS A 32 4.00 3.48 -14.89
C LYS A 32 2.56 3.09 -14.55
N MET A 33 2.37 2.28 -13.51
CA MET A 33 1.03 2.00 -13.00
C MET A 33 0.37 3.26 -12.41
N LEU A 34 1.14 4.11 -11.73
CA LEU A 34 0.64 5.42 -11.26
C LEU A 34 0.26 6.32 -12.45
N ASP A 35 1.11 6.44 -13.48
CA ASP A 35 0.81 7.21 -14.69
C ASP A 35 -0.52 6.75 -15.32
N TYR A 36 -0.76 5.43 -15.37
CA TYR A 36 -2.01 4.85 -15.87
C TYR A 36 -3.22 5.24 -15.02
N LEU A 37 -3.14 5.09 -13.69
CA LEU A 37 -4.23 5.48 -12.77
C LEU A 37 -4.54 6.99 -12.83
N THR A 38 -3.50 7.82 -12.90
CA THR A 38 -3.66 9.26 -13.07
C THR A 38 -4.30 9.61 -14.41
N SER A 39 -3.93 8.91 -15.48
CA SER A 39 -4.55 9.08 -16.81
C SER A 39 -6.02 8.69 -16.82
N TYR A 40 -6.39 7.59 -16.15
CA TYR A 40 -7.78 7.18 -15.97
C TYR A 40 -8.59 8.26 -15.23
N ALA A 41 -8.08 8.73 -14.09
CA ALA A 41 -8.73 9.76 -13.30
C ALA A 41 -8.85 11.11 -14.04
N HIS A 42 -7.94 11.41 -14.96
CA HIS A 42 -8.04 12.55 -15.85
C HIS A 42 -9.07 12.33 -16.97
N HIS A 43 -9.03 11.17 -17.64
CA HIS A 43 -9.93 10.83 -18.75
C HIS A 43 -11.41 10.92 -18.36
N PHE A 44 -11.75 10.40 -17.18
CA PHE A 44 -13.12 10.41 -16.65
C PHE A 44 -13.43 11.60 -15.74
N ASP A 45 -12.54 12.60 -15.67
CA ASP A 45 -12.72 13.83 -14.88
C ASP A 45 -13.08 13.56 -13.40
N LEU A 46 -12.39 12.60 -12.78
CA LEU A 46 -12.70 12.13 -11.42
C LEU A 46 -12.16 13.06 -10.33
N HIS A 47 -11.12 13.83 -10.65
CA HIS A 47 -10.43 14.69 -9.68
C HIS A 47 -11.36 15.72 -9.01
N LYS A 48 -12.39 16.20 -9.72
CA LYS A 48 -13.38 17.13 -9.17
C LYS A 48 -14.18 16.58 -7.99
N HIS A 49 -14.22 15.25 -7.83
CA HIS A 49 -14.92 14.56 -6.75
C HIS A 49 -14.00 14.19 -5.58
N ILE A 50 -12.69 14.47 -5.68
CA ILE A 50 -11.70 14.04 -4.69
C ILE A 50 -11.25 15.23 -3.83
N LYS A 51 -11.52 15.16 -2.53
CA LYS A 51 -10.94 16.07 -1.53
C LYS A 51 -9.61 15.50 -1.04
N PHE A 52 -8.50 15.90 -1.63
CA PHE A 52 -7.17 15.53 -1.14
C PHE A 52 -6.86 16.16 0.21
N ARG A 53 -5.89 15.58 0.94
CA ARG A 53 -5.51 16.01 2.30
C ARG A 53 -6.71 16.07 3.25
N CYS A 54 -7.68 15.20 3.04
CA CYS A 54 -8.85 15.02 3.88
C CYS A 54 -8.75 13.64 4.54
N ARG A 55 -8.75 13.57 5.87
CA ARG A 55 -8.74 12.31 6.61
C ARG A 55 -10.13 12.05 7.16
N VAL A 56 -10.75 10.96 6.74
CA VAL A 56 -11.98 10.45 7.37
C VAL A 56 -11.62 9.87 8.74
N LEU A 57 -12.30 10.34 9.78
CA LEU A 57 -12.09 9.93 11.18
C LEU A 57 -13.14 8.94 11.66
N ASN A 58 -14.39 9.14 11.28
CA ASN A 58 -15.51 8.29 11.69
C ASN A 58 -16.56 8.20 10.58
N VAL A 59 -17.19 7.04 10.47
CA VAL A 59 -18.36 6.81 9.62
C VAL A 59 -19.41 6.11 10.48
N GLU A 60 -20.54 6.76 10.68
CA GLU A 60 -21.62 6.23 11.51
C GLU A 60 -22.97 6.43 10.85
N ARG A 61 -23.95 5.62 11.26
CA ARG A 61 -25.33 5.77 10.77
C ARG A 61 -25.92 7.05 11.35
N SER A 62 -26.71 7.79 10.56
CA SER A 62 -27.46 8.93 11.10
C SER A 62 -28.46 8.47 12.17
N SER A 63 -28.90 9.40 13.02
CA SER A 63 -29.88 9.10 14.07
C SER A 63 -31.22 8.59 13.52
N ASN A 64 -31.60 9.04 12.33
CA ASN A 64 -32.80 8.63 11.58
C ASN A 64 -32.52 7.60 10.47
N TYR A 65 -31.41 6.86 10.56
CA TYR A 65 -30.99 5.91 9.52
C TYR A 65 -32.07 4.90 9.12
N LYS A 66 -32.93 4.48 10.05
CA LYS A 66 -34.00 3.52 9.75
C LYS A 66 -34.99 4.06 8.70
N ASP A 67 -35.15 5.38 8.64
CA ASP A 67 -36.06 6.04 7.72
C ASP A 67 -35.33 6.53 6.46
N THR A 68 -34.08 6.99 6.60
CA THR A 68 -33.32 7.65 5.51
C THR A 68 -32.24 6.80 4.86
N GLY A 69 -31.67 5.82 5.58
CA GLY A 69 -30.49 5.07 5.14
C GLY A 69 -29.18 5.86 5.10
N THR A 70 -29.15 7.09 5.64
CA THR A 70 -28.04 8.04 5.48
C THR A 70 -26.92 7.88 6.51
N TRP A 71 -25.70 8.19 6.12
CA TRP A 71 -24.49 8.09 6.94
C TRP A 71 -23.94 9.47 7.29
N MET A 72 -23.36 9.59 8.48
CA MET A 72 -22.59 10.74 8.92
C MET A 72 -21.10 10.42 8.79
N VAL A 73 -20.37 11.27 8.06
CA VAL A 73 -18.93 11.11 7.81
C VAL A 73 -18.20 12.28 8.41
N THR A 74 -17.46 12.02 9.49
CA THR A 74 -16.60 13.00 10.15
C THR A 74 -15.22 12.97 9.54
N HIS A 75 -14.72 14.12 9.10
CA HIS A 75 -13.42 14.24 8.44
C HIS A 75 -12.67 15.50 8.84
N THR A 76 -11.35 15.48 8.71
CA THR A 76 -10.46 16.60 9.00
C THR A 76 -9.69 17.00 7.76
N ASN A 77 -9.72 18.29 7.43
CA ASN A 77 -8.81 18.87 6.45
C ASN A 77 -7.41 19.02 7.09
N LEU A 78 -6.43 18.28 6.57
CA LEU A 78 -5.07 18.23 7.10
C LEU A 78 -4.25 19.50 6.83
N VAL A 79 -4.73 20.40 5.96
CA VAL A 79 -4.09 21.71 5.72
C VAL A 79 -4.55 22.73 6.75
N THR A 80 -5.86 22.78 7.02
CA THR A 80 -6.44 23.79 7.94
C THR A 80 -6.59 23.29 9.37
N GLY A 81 -6.56 21.97 9.59
CA GLY A 81 -6.86 21.33 10.87
C GLY A 81 -8.36 21.30 11.22
N CYS A 82 -9.23 21.82 10.35
CA CYS A 82 -10.67 21.90 10.63
C CYS A 82 -11.33 20.52 10.48
N THR A 83 -12.15 20.17 11.47
CA THR A 83 -12.98 18.95 11.46
C THR A 83 -14.43 19.31 11.19
N SER A 84 -15.08 18.56 10.31
CA SER A 84 -16.49 18.71 9.95
C SER A 84 -17.14 17.35 9.77
N THR A 85 -18.47 17.32 9.88
CA THR A 85 -19.28 16.12 9.64
C THR A 85 -20.30 16.42 8.55
N ASP A 86 -20.27 15.62 7.49
CA ASP A 86 -21.20 15.73 6.36
C ASP A 86 -22.10 14.49 6.30
N GLN A 87 -23.35 14.65 5.84
CA GLN A 87 -24.29 13.55 5.63
C GLN A 87 -24.24 13.04 4.19
N PHE A 88 -24.29 11.72 3.99
CA PHE A 88 -24.27 11.07 2.69
C PHE A 88 -25.33 9.95 2.61
N ASP A 89 -25.90 9.75 1.42
CA ASP A 89 -26.88 8.67 1.20
C ASP A 89 -26.26 7.28 1.17
N GLY A 90 -24.94 7.20 0.91
CA GLY A 90 -24.20 5.94 0.89
C GLY A 90 -22.71 6.16 1.08
N VAL A 91 -22.01 5.11 1.52
CA VAL A 91 -20.56 5.13 1.76
C VAL A 91 -19.92 3.90 1.13
N LEU A 92 -18.87 4.11 0.34
CA LEU A 92 -18.01 3.07 -0.20
C LEU A 92 -16.65 3.14 0.49
N LEU A 93 -16.23 2.04 1.12
CA LEU A 93 -14.93 1.95 1.79
C LEU A 93 -13.86 1.47 0.80
N CYS A 94 -12.89 2.34 0.50
CA CYS A 94 -11.80 2.08 -0.42
C CYS A 94 -10.42 2.27 0.23
N THR A 95 -10.27 1.87 1.50
CA THR A 95 -9.05 2.13 2.31
C THR A 95 -7.89 1.17 2.03
N GLY A 96 -8.13 0.09 1.27
CA GLY A 96 -7.18 -1.00 1.08
C GLY A 96 -6.91 -1.78 2.37
N HIS A 97 -6.02 -2.78 2.30
CA HIS A 97 -5.72 -3.69 3.42
C HIS A 97 -4.21 -3.92 3.66
N HIS A 98 -3.32 -3.31 2.88
CA HIS A 98 -1.86 -3.48 2.98
C HIS A 98 -1.14 -2.34 3.73
N THR A 99 -1.88 -1.53 4.50
CA THR A 99 -1.35 -0.34 5.17
C THR A 99 -0.81 -0.63 6.57
N GLN A 100 -1.39 -1.57 7.30
CA GLN A 100 -0.94 -1.95 8.64
C GLN A 100 -0.03 -3.19 8.57
N PRO A 101 1.24 -3.12 9.02
CA PRO A 101 2.10 -4.29 9.03
C PRO A 101 1.63 -5.31 10.07
N PHE A 102 1.66 -6.58 9.71
CA PHE A 102 1.49 -7.68 10.66
C PHE A 102 2.87 -8.10 11.16
N PHE A 103 3.18 -7.77 12.41
CA PHE A 103 4.35 -8.31 13.08
C PHE A 103 3.95 -9.58 13.85
N PRO A 104 4.72 -10.67 13.74
CA PRO A 104 4.49 -11.84 14.57
C PRO A 104 4.73 -11.52 16.04
N SER A 105 4.14 -12.33 16.91
CA SER A 105 4.42 -12.28 18.35
C SER A 105 5.93 -12.39 18.62
N PRO A 106 6.45 -11.78 19.70
CA PRO A 106 7.86 -11.87 20.03
C PRO A 106 8.34 -13.32 20.14
N TRP A 107 9.53 -13.59 19.61
CA TRP A 107 10.11 -14.94 19.56
C TRP A 107 11.33 -15.10 20.46
N PRO A 108 11.70 -16.34 20.84
CA PRO A 108 12.87 -16.59 21.66
C PRO A 108 14.14 -15.94 21.09
N GLY A 109 14.88 -15.22 21.94
CA GLY A 109 16.13 -14.57 21.55
C GLY A 109 15.99 -13.24 20.78
N GLN A 110 14.77 -12.82 20.39
CA GLN A 110 14.56 -11.56 19.65
C GLN A 110 15.16 -10.36 20.36
N GLN A 111 14.97 -10.24 21.68
CA GLN A 111 15.47 -9.11 22.48
C GLN A 111 17.00 -9.09 22.62
N SER A 112 17.65 -10.23 22.43
CA SER A 112 19.12 -10.35 22.49
C SER A 112 19.77 -10.01 21.15
N PHE A 113 18.99 -9.91 20.07
CA PHE A 113 19.50 -9.56 18.75
C PHE A 113 19.92 -8.08 18.72
N LYS A 114 21.20 -7.84 18.44
CA LYS A 114 21.80 -6.49 18.41
C LYS A 114 21.70 -5.80 17.04
N GLY A 115 21.19 -6.50 16.03
CA GLY A 115 20.98 -5.95 14.69
C GLY A 115 19.64 -5.24 14.57
N VAL A 116 19.31 -4.83 13.34
CA VAL A 116 18.05 -4.15 13.03
C VAL A 116 16.99 -5.17 12.59
N ILE A 117 15.82 -5.13 13.22
CA ILE A 117 14.63 -5.88 12.80
C ILE A 117 13.64 -4.89 12.18
N THR A 118 13.21 -5.15 10.95
CA THR A 118 12.24 -4.32 10.23
C THR A 118 11.27 -5.18 9.43
N HIS A 119 10.05 -4.68 9.21
CA HIS A 119 9.05 -5.33 8.36
C HIS A 119 9.15 -4.83 6.91
N ALA A 120 8.75 -5.67 5.94
CA ALA A 120 8.77 -5.35 4.51
C ALA A 120 8.03 -4.04 4.17
N HIS A 121 6.98 -3.70 4.93
CA HIS A 121 6.26 -2.43 4.82
C HIS A 121 7.17 -1.18 4.93
N SER A 122 8.20 -1.26 5.80
CA SER A 122 9.16 -0.19 6.03
C SER A 122 10.33 -0.20 5.04
N TYR A 123 10.53 -1.29 4.31
CA TYR A 123 11.58 -1.38 3.29
C TYR A 123 11.24 -0.52 2.07
N LYS A 124 12.17 0.36 1.67
CA LYS A 124 11.99 1.28 0.54
C LYS A 124 12.95 0.96 -0.60
N ASP A 125 14.21 0.75 -0.31
CA ASP A 125 15.25 0.33 -1.25
C ASP A 125 16.42 -0.33 -0.50
N HIS A 126 17.38 -0.85 -1.27
CA HIS A 126 18.55 -1.57 -0.78
C HIS A 126 19.57 -0.73 0.00
N ARG A 127 19.43 0.60 0.08
CA ARG A 127 20.46 1.44 0.71
C ARG A 127 20.52 1.20 2.21
N GLY A 128 21.73 1.04 2.74
CA GLY A 128 22.00 0.71 4.14
C GLY A 128 22.08 -0.80 4.42
N PHE A 129 21.93 -1.64 3.39
CA PHE A 129 22.07 -3.10 3.49
C PHE A 129 23.35 -3.62 2.82
N GLU A 130 24.17 -2.74 2.23
CA GLU A 130 25.43 -3.09 1.59
C GLU A 130 26.37 -3.78 2.58
N ASP A 131 26.99 -4.89 2.15
CA ASP A 131 27.96 -5.69 2.92
C ASP A 131 27.45 -6.23 4.27
N ASN A 132 26.16 -6.11 4.55
CA ASN A 132 25.53 -6.66 5.75
C ASN A 132 25.22 -8.16 5.58
N VAL A 133 25.04 -8.84 6.72
CA VAL A 133 24.43 -10.17 6.78
C VAL A 133 22.93 -9.98 6.98
N VAL A 134 22.13 -10.41 6.01
CA VAL A 134 20.67 -10.16 5.99
C VAL A 134 19.91 -11.48 6.03
N ALA A 135 18.94 -11.56 6.94
CA ALA A 135 17.93 -12.62 6.96
C ALA A 135 16.56 -12.02 6.60
N VAL A 136 15.85 -12.65 5.65
CA VAL A 136 14.47 -12.32 5.29
C VAL A 136 13.56 -13.46 5.73
N VAL A 137 12.53 -13.13 6.49
CA VAL A 137 11.54 -14.09 7.01
C VAL A 137 10.21 -13.89 6.27
N GLY A 138 9.66 -15.00 5.77
CA GLY A 138 8.43 -15.07 4.98
C GLY A 138 8.68 -15.20 3.47
N VAL A 139 7.99 -16.15 2.82
CA VAL A 139 8.10 -16.45 1.38
C VAL A 139 6.95 -15.85 0.55
N GLY A 140 6.34 -14.77 1.03
CA GLY A 140 5.39 -13.99 0.23
C GLY A 140 6.08 -13.19 -0.87
N ASN A 141 5.33 -12.68 -1.85
CA ASN A 141 5.88 -11.89 -2.97
C ASN A 141 6.83 -10.77 -2.51
N SER A 142 6.47 -10.04 -1.45
CA SER A 142 7.34 -9.00 -0.89
C SER A 142 8.64 -9.56 -0.30
N GLY A 143 8.59 -10.69 0.41
CA GLY A 143 9.78 -11.33 0.96
C GLY A 143 10.73 -11.79 -0.14
N VAL A 144 10.18 -12.42 -1.18
CA VAL A 144 10.96 -12.90 -2.34
C VAL A 144 11.59 -11.73 -3.13
N ASP A 145 10.85 -10.65 -3.38
CA ASP A 145 11.40 -9.48 -4.08
C ASP A 145 12.54 -8.82 -3.27
N ILE A 146 12.35 -8.63 -1.96
CA ILE A 146 13.38 -8.06 -1.07
C ILE A 146 14.61 -8.97 -1.01
N ALA A 147 14.39 -10.29 -0.89
CA ALA A 147 15.43 -11.30 -0.89
C ALA A 147 16.32 -11.19 -2.13
N VAL A 148 15.69 -11.18 -3.32
CA VAL A 148 16.40 -11.09 -4.59
C VAL A 148 17.13 -9.76 -4.71
N GLU A 149 16.51 -8.64 -4.33
CA GLU A 149 17.15 -7.32 -4.38
C GLU A 149 18.40 -7.26 -3.48
N LEU A 150 18.29 -7.72 -2.23
CA LEU A 150 19.39 -7.66 -1.26
C LEU A 150 20.50 -8.68 -1.54
N SER A 151 20.18 -9.84 -2.12
CA SER A 151 21.19 -10.86 -2.48
C SER A 151 22.33 -10.33 -3.37
N ARG A 152 22.09 -9.25 -4.10
CA ARG A 152 23.05 -8.63 -5.04
C ARG A 152 24.06 -7.72 -4.35
N ILE A 153 23.79 -7.28 -3.12
CA ILE A 153 24.57 -6.25 -2.42
C ILE A 153 24.99 -6.66 -1.00
N SER A 154 24.34 -7.66 -0.41
CA SER A 154 24.64 -8.14 0.94
C SER A 154 25.87 -9.05 0.94
N LYS A 155 26.65 -9.04 2.01
CA LYS A 155 27.77 -9.98 2.21
C LYS A 155 27.32 -11.43 2.30
N GLN A 156 26.18 -11.65 2.97
CA GLN A 156 25.56 -12.97 3.11
C GLN A 156 24.05 -12.80 3.25
N TYR A 157 23.31 -13.73 2.64
CA TYR A 157 21.86 -13.71 2.60
C TYR A 157 21.26 -15.06 3.03
N GLN A 158 20.18 -15.02 3.81
CA GLN A 158 19.39 -16.19 4.20
C GLN A 158 17.88 -15.90 4.11
N SER A 159 17.10 -16.83 3.55
CA SER A 159 15.63 -16.83 3.53
C SER A 159 15.08 -17.86 4.49
N TYR A 160 14.06 -17.51 5.26
CA TYR A 160 13.30 -18.45 6.09
C TYR A 160 11.81 -18.33 5.79
N GLU A 161 11.09 -19.45 5.85
CA GLU A 161 9.63 -19.43 5.74
C GLU A 161 9.00 -18.84 7.01
N ASP A 162 9.45 -19.34 8.16
CA ASP A 162 9.05 -18.89 9.49
C ASP A 162 10.25 -18.42 10.31
N ILE A 163 9.97 -17.76 11.44
CA ILE A 163 11.01 -17.38 12.38
C ILE A 163 11.61 -18.66 12.98
N PRO A 164 12.95 -18.86 12.91
CA PRO A 164 13.61 -20.00 13.51
C PRO A 164 13.62 -19.97 15.05
#